data_AF-A0A8S2QZV2-F1
#
_entry.id   AF-A0A8S2QZV2-F1
#
_cell.length_a   1.000
_cell.length_b   1.000
_cell.length_c   1.000
_cell.angle_alpha   90.00
_cell.angle_beta   90.00
_cell.angle_gamma   90.00
#
_symmetry.space_group_name_H-M   'P 1'
#
loop_
_entity.id
_entity.type
_entity.pdbx_description
1 polymer ?
#
loop_
_entity_poly.entity_id
_entity_poly.type
_entity_poly.pdbx_seq_one_letter_code
_entity_poly.pdbx_strand_id
1 'polypeptide(L)'
;MYQGKLAFFFLPTIILIGQYESTPLDDYVNAPDPHFGWTIIDTYEAPDYKLYILNFTSQKWIDERFSSRSIWWHYLCITVPNRLTRPNTAFLLIDGGSNTDGIPKPNDESVELMSMLALGTGSITADLQDVPNNDPTNQTRNDNAALAWTWKAFIDNQSNPAILMHLPMTK
;
A
#
# COMPACT_ATOMS: atom_id res chain seq x y z
N MET A 1 -20.74 72.00 17.28
CA MET A 1 -21.06 70.75 18.01
C MET A 1 -21.75 69.82 17.02
N TYR A 2 -21.00 68.95 16.34
CA TYR A 2 -21.53 67.94 15.41
C TYR A 2 -20.98 66.58 15.86
N GLN A 3 -21.86 65.73 16.39
CA GLN A 3 -21.54 64.37 16.84
C GLN A 3 -21.92 63.41 15.69
N GLY A 4 -20.93 62.95 14.93
CA GLY A 4 -21.13 61.90 13.91
C GLY A 4 -21.14 60.53 14.57
N LYS A 5 -22.26 59.80 14.48
CA LYS A 5 -22.34 58.40 14.94
C LYS A 5 -21.73 57.49 13.87
N LEU A 6 -20.62 56.84 14.18
CA LEU A 6 -20.08 55.73 13.38
C LEU A 6 -20.95 54.49 13.62
N ALA A 7 -21.56 53.96 12.57
CA ALA A 7 -22.24 52.67 12.61
C ALA A 7 -21.29 51.58 12.12
N PHE A 8 -20.95 50.63 12.99
CA PHE A 8 -20.22 49.42 12.61
C PHE A 8 -21.22 48.35 12.14
N PHE A 9 -21.10 47.94 10.88
CA PHE A 9 -21.79 46.76 10.36
C PHE A 9 -20.90 45.53 10.56
N PHE A 10 -21.35 44.59 11.40
CA PHE A 10 -20.75 43.25 11.48
C PHE A 10 -21.35 42.38 10.38
N LEU A 11 -20.53 42.01 9.38
CA LEU A 11 -20.87 40.98 8.39
C LEU A 11 -20.48 39.61 8.97
N PRO A 12 -21.43 38.69 9.21
CA PRO A 12 -21.08 37.35 9.65
C PRO A 12 -20.42 36.61 8.48
N THR A 13 -19.17 36.20 8.65
CA THR A 13 -18.50 35.29 7.72
C THR A 13 -19.13 33.92 7.88
N ILE A 14 -19.94 33.50 6.90
CA ILE A 14 -20.43 32.12 6.83
C ILE A 14 -19.26 31.27 6.35
N ILE A 15 -18.68 30.48 7.25
CA ILE A 15 -17.73 29.44 6.89
C ILE A 15 -18.57 28.29 6.34
N LEU A 16 -18.55 28.10 5.01
CA LEU A 16 -19.09 26.90 4.39
C LEU A 16 -18.13 25.74 4.74
N ILE A 17 -18.45 24.99 5.78
CA ILE A 17 -17.78 23.72 6.04
C ILE A 17 -18.31 22.76 4.97
N GLY A 18 -17.50 22.48 3.95
CA GLY A 18 -17.82 21.39 3.02
C GLY A 18 -17.92 20.10 3.81
N GLN A 19 -19.09 19.45 3.78
CA GLN A 19 -19.22 18.09 4.25
C GLN A 19 -18.47 17.20 3.25
N TYR A 20 -17.29 16.74 3.64
CA TYR A 20 -16.63 15.64 2.95
C TYR A 20 -17.33 14.36 3.38
N GLU A 21 -18.21 13.83 2.53
CA GLU A 21 -18.74 12.48 2.72
C GLU A 21 -17.62 11.49 2.41
N SER A 22 -17.30 10.62 3.38
CA SER A 22 -16.29 9.59 3.15
C SER A 22 -16.77 8.62 2.09
N THR A 23 -15.87 8.26 1.18
CA THR A 23 -16.10 7.18 0.23
C THR A 23 -15.81 5.83 0.88
N PRO A 24 -16.29 4.71 0.31
CA PRO A 24 -15.90 3.39 0.78
C PRO A 24 -14.37 3.16 0.79
N LEU A 25 -13.62 3.84 -0.08
CA LEU A 25 -12.17 3.82 -0.07
C LEU A 25 -11.60 4.53 1.17
N ASP A 26 -12.12 5.71 1.49
CA ASP A 26 -11.70 6.46 2.68
C ASP A 26 -12.00 5.66 3.95
N ASP A 27 -13.19 5.08 4.05
CA ASP A 27 -13.57 4.23 5.17
C ASP A 27 -12.65 3.02 5.31
N TYR A 28 -12.30 2.38 4.18
CA TYR A 28 -11.43 1.19 4.16
C TYR A 28 -9.99 1.50 4.59
N VAL A 29 -9.39 2.53 3.98
CA VAL A 29 -8.00 2.93 4.26
C VAL A 29 -7.84 3.36 5.72
N ASN A 30 -8.81 4.10 6.26
CA ASN A 30 -8.76 4.61 7.63
C ASN A 30 -9.20 3.58 8.69
N ALA A 31 -9.76 2.44 8.31
CA ALA A 31 -10.15 1.41 9.27
C ALA A 31 -8.92 0.89 10.04
N PRO A 32 -8.99 0.73 11.38
CA PRO A 32 -7.89 0.17 12.14
C PRO A 32 -7.66 -1.30 11.77
N ASP A 33 -6.40 -1.69 11.60
CA ASP A 33 -6.01 -3.08 11.36
C ASP A 33 -4.86 -3.48 12.27
N PRO A 34 -5.05 -4.43 13.22
CA PRO A 34 -4.01 -4.86 14.13
C PRO A 34 -2.99 -5.82 13.50
N HIS A 35 -3.19 -6.26 12.25
CA HIS A 35 -2.30 -7.24 11.60
C HIS A 35 -1.11 -6.59 10.90
N PHE A 36 -1.12 -5.27 10.71
CA PHE A 36 0.00 -4.55 10.10
C PHE A 36 1.29 -4.81 10.88
N GLY A 37 2.33 -5.25 10.19
CA GLY A 37 3.61 -5.52 10.81
C GLY A 37 4.63 -6.08 9.83
N TRP A 38 5.88 -6.16 10.26
CA TRP A 38 6.94 -6.77 9.47
C TRP A 38 8.01 -7.39 10.34
N THR A 39 8.78 -8.29 9.74
CA THR A 39 10.02 -8.83 10.29
C THR A 39 11.08 -8.88 9.20
N ILE A 40 12.32 -8.47 9.51
CA ILE A 40 13.46 -8.70 8.61
C ILE A 40 13.78 -10.19 8.65
N ILE A 41 13.72 -10.83 7.50
CA ILE A 41 13.98 -12.27 7.34
C ILE A 41 15.34 -12.55 6.71
N ASP A 42 15.92 -11.57 6.01
CA ASP A 42 17.26 -11.67 5.44
C ASP A 42 17.93 -10.30 5.31
N THR A 43 19.26 -10.28 5.24
CA THR A 43 20.05 -9.06 5.03
C THR A 43 21.32 -9.39 4.23
N TYR A 44 21.51 -8.65 3.15
CA TYR A 44 22.69 -8.75 2.29
C TYR A 44 23.52 -7.48 2.39
N GLU A 45 24.82 -7.66 2.64
CA GLU A 45 25.78 -6.56 2.63
C GLU A 45 26.55 -6.56 1.32
N ALA A 46 26.38 -5.50 0.53
CA ALA A 46 27.15 -5.22 -0.67
C ALA A 46 28.19 -4.11 -0.37
N PRO A 47 29.21 -3.93 -1.22
CA PRO A 47 30.24 -2.90 -1.01
C PRO A 47 29.70 -1.47 -0.85
N ASP A 48 28.59 -1.16 -1.52
CA ASP A 48 28.02 0.19 -1.68
C ASP A 48 26.57 0.35 -1.19
N TYR A 49 25.91 -0.75 -0.79
CA TYR A 49 24.57 -0.72 -0.20
C TYR A 49 24.32 -1.90 0.75
N LYS A 50 23.24 -1.80 1.53
CA LYS A 50 22.61 -2.92 2.23
C LYS A 50 21.25 -3.21 1.63
N LEU A 51 20.93 -4.49 1.45
CA LEU A 51 19.60 -4.95 1.06
C LEU A 51 18.96 -5.66 2.25
N TYR A 52 17.76 -5.24 2.63
CA TYR A 52 16.94 -5.90 3.63
C TYR A 52 15.77 -6.58 2.96
N ILE A 53 15.49 -7.83 3.35
CA ILE A 53 14.30 -8.54 2.91
C ILE A 53 13.39 -8.72 4.10
N LEU A 54 12.16 -8.22 3.99
CA LEU A 54 11.16 -8.25 5.03
C LEU A 54 10.02 -9.19 4.62
N ASN A 55 9.53 -9.97 5.57
CA ASN A 55 8.16 -10.45 5.54
C ASN A 55 7.27 -9.33 6.08
N PHE A 56 6.41 -8.78 5.24
CA PHE A 56 5.58 -7.62 5.53
C PHE A 56 4.10 -8.00 5.44
N THR A 57 3.38 -7.93 6.57
CA THR A 57 1.92 -8.04 6.60
C THR A 57 1.32 -6.65 6.46
N SER A 58 0.59 -6.41 5.37
CA SER A 58 -0.05 -5.11 5.14
C SER A 58 -1.36 -4.99 5.91
N GLN A 59 -2.18 -6.05 5.91
CA GLN A 59 -3.54 -5.99 6.44
C GLN A 59 -4.25 -7.35 6.46
N LYS A 60 -5.47 -7.38 7.01
CA LYS A 60 -6.47 -8.41 6.82
C LYS A 60 -7.53 -7.96 5.82
N TRP A 61 -7.62 -8.68 4.70
CA TRP A 61 -8.69 -8.56 3.73
C TRP A 61 -9.76 -9.63 3.94
N ILE A 62 -10.98 -9.17 4.29
CA ILE A 62 -12.19 -9.98 4.51
C ILE A 62 -11.98 -11.18 5.47
N ASP A 63 -12.98 -12.01 5.66
CA ASP A 63 -12.90 -13.19 6.52
C ASP A 63 -12.53 -14.45 5.72
N GLU A 64 -12.03 -15.46 6.44
CA GLU A 64 -11.51 -16.70 5.86
C GLU A 64 -12.56 -17.54 5.13
N ARG A 65 -13.86 -17.28 5.34
CA ARG A 65 -14.94 -17.95 4.59
C ARG A 65 -15.01 -17.45 3.15
N PHE A 66 -14.50 -16.25 2.90
CA PHE A 66 -14.50 -15.64 1.57
C PHE A 66 -13.16 -15.83 0.85
N SER A 67 -12.06 -15.71 1.57
CA SER A 67 -10.71 -15.88 1.04
C SER A 67 -9.87 -16.73 1.98
N SER A 68 -9.30 -17.83 1.47
CA SER A 68 -8.33 -18.66 2.20
C SER A 68 -7.04 -17.90 2.54
N ARG A 69 -6.83 -16.72 1.94
CA ARG A 69 -5.80 -15.74 2.33
C ARG A 69 -6.43 -14.43 2.78
N SER A 70 -7.01 -14.47 3.97
CA SER A 70 -7.52 -13.26 4.61
C SER A 70 -6.40 -12.35 5.10
N ILE A 71 -5.28 -12.89 5.57
CA ILE A 71 -4.11 -12.10 5.96
C ILE A 71 -3.22 -11.86 4.74
N TRP A 72 -3.00 -10.58 4.41
CA TRP A 72 -2.19 -10.13 3.30
C TRP A 72 -0.76 -9.87 3.76
N TRP A 73 0.15 -10.69 3.26
CA TRP A 73 1.57 -10.54 3.49
C TRP A 73 2.33 -10.63 2.17
N HIS A 74 3.50 -10.00 2.15
CA HIS A 74 4.30 -9.72 0.97
C HIS A 74 5.79 -9.83 1.31
N TYR A 75 6.62 -10.02 0.30
CA TYR A 75 8.03 -9.71 0.43
C TYR A 75 8.29 -8.24 0.11
N LEU A 76 9.03 -7.56 1.00
CA LEU A 76 9.46 -6.18 0.80
C LEU A 76 10.99 -6.13 0.83
N CYS A 77 11.59 -5.83 -0.33
CA CYS A 77 13.03 -5.71 -0.50
C CYS A 77 13.43 -4.23 -0.45
N ILE A 78 14.25 -3.83 0.53
CA ILE A 78 14.66 -2.44 0.73
C ILE A 78 16.16 -2.32 0.50
N THR A 79 16.55 -1.55 -0.52
CA THR A 79 17.94 -1.24 -0.80
C THR A 79 18.31 0.14 -0.26
N VAL A 80 19.31 0.17 0.63
CA VAL A 80 19.82 1.36 1.29
C VAL A 80 21.28 1.58 0.87
N PRO A 81 21.57 2.58 0.03
CA PRO A 81 22.94 2.97 -0.29
C PRO A 81 23.73 3.38 0.96
N ASN A 82 25.02 3.05 1.00
CA ASN A 82 25.93 3.45 2.08
C ASN A 82 26.07 4.99 2.17
N ARG A 83 25.81 5.69 1.05
CA ARG A 83 25.78 7.15 0.99
C ARG A 83 24.47 7.63 0.36
N LEU A 84 23.62 8.26 1.17
CA LEU A 84 22.40 8.92 0.71
C LEU A 84 22.70 10.36 0.26
N THR A 85 22.31 10.69 -0.97
CA THR A 85 22.29 12.07 -1.49
C THR A 85 20.88 12.67 -1.43
N ARG A 86 19.85 11.81 -1.39
CA ARG A 86 18.43 12.18 -1.29
C ARG A 86 17.77 11.47 -0.10
N PRO A 87 18.08 11.86 1.15
CA PRO A 87 17.60 11.15 2.33
C PRO A 87 16.08 11.30 2.58
N ASN A 88 15.43 12.27 1.94
CA ASN A 88 14.00 12.56 2.11
C ASN A 88 13.16 12.04 0.93
N THR A 89 13.70 11.13 0.13
CA THR A 89 13.03 10.59 -1.05
C THR A 89 13.32 9.11 -1.17
N ALA A 90 12.30 8.34 -1.52
CA ALA A 90 12.44 6.93 -1.82
C ALA A 90 11.61 6.58 -3.06
N PHE A 91 12.01 5.51 -3.75
CA PHE A 91 11.21 4.89 -4.81
C PHE A 91 10.59 3.61 -4.29
N LEU A 92 9.31 3.42 -4.59
CA LEU A 92 8.60 2.17 -4.35
C LEU A 92 8.20 1.60 -5.72
N LEU A 93 8.63 0.37 -5.99
CA LEU A 93 8.08 -0.47 -7.04
C LEU A 93 7.04 -1.38 -6.38
N ILE A 94 5.86 -1.45 -6.98
CA ILE A 94 4.82 -2.42 -6.62
C ILE A 94 4.79 -3.42 -7.75
N ASP A 95 5.22 -4.64 -7.48
CA ASP A 95 5.31 -5.73 -8.44
C ASP A 95 4.30 -6.83 -8.12
N GLY A 96 3.96 -7.60 -9.15
CA GLY A 96 3.24 -8.84 -8.99
C GLY A 96 4.17 -9.95 -8.50
N GLY A 97 3.83 -11.19 -8.83
CA GLY A 97 4.62 -12.36 -8.45
C GLY A 97 3.76 -13.41 -7.74
N SER A 98 4.44 -14.41 -7.18
CA SER A 98 3.82 -15.36 -6.29
C SER A 98 4.68 -15.53 -5.04
N ASN A 99 4.06 -15.35 -3.88
CA ASN A 99 4.67 -15.54 -2.57
C ASN A 99 5.13 -16.99 -2.28
N THR A 100 4.95 -17.90 -3.26
CA THR A 100 5.45 -19.27 -3.26
C THR A 100 6.80 -19.44 -3.97
N ASP A 101 7.30 -18.41 -4.66
CA ASP A 101 8.52 -18.48 -5.49
C ASP A 101 9.81 -18.47 -4.67
N GLY A 102 9.67 -18.46 -3.34
CA GLY A 102 10.75 -18.45 -2.37
C GLY A 102 11.00 -17.06 -1.80
N ILE A 103 11.99 -16.95 -0.92
CA ILE A 103 12.46 -15.64 -0.44
C ILE A 103 13.22 -14.98 -1.60
N PRO A 104 12.94 -13.69 -1.92
CA PRO A 104 13.66 -12.97 -2.96
C PRO A 104 15.17 -12.97 -2.74
N LYS A 105 15.92 -12.78 -3.83
CA LYS A 105 17.38 -12.80 -3.82
C LYS A 105 17.94 -11.53 -4.46
N PRO A 106 19.18 -11.15 -4.13
CA PRO A 106 19.81 -9.97 -4.72
C PRO A 106 19.90 -9.99 -6.25
N ASN A 107 19.91 -11.17 -6.87
CA ASN A 107 20.04 -11.38 -8.31
C ASN A 107 18.69 -11.63 -9.01
N ASP A 108 17.56 -11.48 -8.31
CA ASP A 108 16.26 -11.45 -8.94
C ASP A 108 16.10 -10.11 -9.68
N GLU A 109 15.45 -10.14 -10.85
CA GLU A 109 15.45 -9.03 -11.81
C GLU A 109 14.98 -7.70 -11.21
N SER A 110 13.85 -7.70 -10.47
CA SER A 110 13.29 -6.51 -9.84
C SER A 110 14.19 -5.99 -8.70
N VAL A 111 14.75 -6.89 -7.89
CA VAL A 111 15.63 -6.56 -6.76
C VAL A 111 16.95 -5.96 -7.24
N GLU A 112 17.54 -6.55 -8.28
CA GLU A 112 18.76 -6.04 -8.91
C GLU A 112 18.52 -4.65 -9.52
N LEU A 113 17.43 -4.50 -10.29
CA LEU A 113 17.03 -3.22 -10.88
C LEU A 113 16.85 -2.13 -9.83
N MET A 114 16.15 -2.44 -8.73
CA MET A 114 15.90 -1.48 -7.66
C MET A 114 17.17 -1.14 -6.88
N SER A 115 18.12 -2.08 -6.77
CA SER A 115 19.43 -1.83 -6.16
C SER A 115 20.29 -0.90 -7.03
N MET A 116 20.30 -1.13 -8.35
CA MET A 116 20.95 -0.21 -9.31
C MET A 116 20.33 1.18 -9.27
N LEU A 117 18.99 1.27 -9.19
CA LEU A 117 18.28 2.54 -9.08
C LEU A 117 18.64 3.29 -7.80
N ALA A 118 18.72 2.60 -6.66
CA ALA A 118 19.13 3.18 -5.38
C ALA A 118 20.51 3.83 -5.46
N LEU A 119 21.49 3.11 -6.00
CA LEU A 119 22.85 3.61 -6.19
C LEU A 119 22.92 4.79 -7.17
N GLY A 120 22.23 4.67 -8.32
CA GLY A 120 22.22 5.71 -9.35
C GLY A 120 21.54 7.01 -8.92
N THR A 121 20.52 6.91 -8.07
CA THR A 121 19.75 8.08 -7.58
C THR A 121 20.30 8.63 -6.26
N GLY A 122 21.01 7.81 -5.49
CA GLY A 122 21.44 8.09 -4.12
C GLY A 122 20.27 8.22 -3.13
N SER A 123 19.17 7.51 -3.39
CA SER A 123 17.99 7.39 -2.52
C SER A 123 17.74 5.93 -2.14
N ILE A 124 16.94 5.72 -1.10
CA ILE A 124 16.44 4.40 -0.74
C ILE A 124 15.45 3.93 -1.82
N THR A 125 15.49 2.65 -2.15
CA THR A 125 14.47 2.01 -3.00
C THR A 125 13.83 0.85 -2.26
N ALA A 126 12.58 0.58 -2.59
CA ALA A 126 11.81 -0.52 -2.04
C ALA A 126 11.07 -1.24 -3.18
N ASP A 127 11.14 -2.56 -3.20
CA ASP A 127 10.40 -3.43 -4.10
C ASP A 127 9.40 -4.25 -3.27
N LEU A 128 8.11 -3.94 -3.44
CA LEU A 128 7.00 -4.64 -2.80
C LEU A 128 6.42 -5.63 -3.80
N GLN A 129 6.70 -6.90 -3.58
CA GLN A 129 6.27 -7.99 -4.46
C GLN A 129 4.94 -8.57 -3.97
N ASP A 130 4.32 -9.43 -4.80
CA ASP A 130 3.10 -10.17 -4.46
C ASP A 130 1.84 -9.30 -4.28
N VAL A 131 1.71 -8.22 -5.06
CA VAL A 131 0.49 -7.40 -5.10
C VAL A 131 -0.31 -7.66 -6.38
N PRO A 132 -1.56 -8.16 -6.32
CA PRO A 132 -2.31 -8.55 -5.11
C PRO A 132 -1.80 -9.85 -4.48
N ASN A 133 -2.06 -10.04 -3.18
CA ASN A 133 -1.62 -11.24 -2.45
C ASN A 133 -2.35 -12.48 -2.97
N ASN A 134 -1.68 -13.23 -3.82
CA ASN A 134 -2.26 -14.37 -4.52
C ASN A 134 -2.41 -15.59 -3.59
N ASP A 135 -3.53 -16.31 -3.75
CA ASP A 135 -3.88 -17.51 -3.01
C ASP A 135 -3.68 -18.77 -3.87
N PRO A 136 -2.62 -19.57 -3.63
CA PRO A 136 -2.32 -20.77 -4.39
C PRO A 136 -3.33 -21.91 -4.15
N THR A 137 -4.19 -21.82 -3.12
CA THR A 137 -5.19 -22.86 -2.84
C THR A 137 -6.44 -22.71 -3.70
N ASN A 138 -6.67 -21.53 -4.29
CA ASN A 138 -7.78 -21.29 -5.19
C ASN A 138 -7.38 -21.56 -6.64
N GLN A 139 -7.09 -22.82 -6.94
CA GLN A 139 -6.60 -23.37 -8.21
C GLN A 139 -7.48 -23.09 -9.46
N THR A 140 -8.52 -22.25 -9.37
CA THR A 140 -9.43 -21.95 -10.48
C THR A 140 -9.31 -20.52 -11.02
N ARG A 141 -8.60 -19.59 -10.36
CA ARG A 141 -8.54 -18.18 -10.80
C ARG A 141 -7.14 -17.59 -10.62
N ASN A 142 -6.57 -17.04 -11.68
CA ASN A 142 -5.43 -16.10 -11.60
C ASN A 142 -5.89 -14.74 -11.05
N ASP A 143 -4.95 -13.83 -10.73
CA ASP A 143 -5.25 -12.52 -10.10
C ASP A 143 -6.34 -11.76 -10.84
N ASN A 144 -6.27 -11.72 -12.18
CA ASN A 144 -7.26 -11.06 -13.01
C ASN A 144 -8.66 -11.69 -12.88
N ALA A 145 -8.75 -13.02 -12.82
CA ALA A 145 -10.01 -13.72 -12.63
C ALA A 145 -10.55 -13.53 -11.20
N ALA A 146 -9.69 -13.45 -10.19
CA ALA A 146 -10.08 -13.15 -8.82
C ALA A 146 -10.63 -11.71 -8.72
N LEU A 147 -9.92 -10.74 -9.30
CA LEU A 147 -10.35 -9.35 -9.39
C LEU A 147 -11.73 -9.22 -10.08
N ALA A 148 -11.89 -9.83 -11.25
CA ALA A 148 -13.15 -9.82 -11.99
C ALA A 148 -14.29 -10.48 -11.19
N TRP A 149 -13.99 -11.56 -10.48
CA TRP A 149 -14.98 -12.24 -9.64
C TRP A 149 -15.43 -11.37 -8.46
N THR A 150 -14.52 -10.63 -7.80
CA THR A 150 -14.91 -9.70 -6.72
C THR A 150 -15.83 -8.59 -7.21
N TRP A 151 -15.58 -8.07 -8.43
CA TRP A 151 -16.49 -7.12 -9.08
C TRP A 151 -17.86 -7.73 -9.38
N LYS A 152 -17.89 -8.95 -9.91
CA LYS A 152 -19.17 -9.66 -10.13
C LYS A 152 -19.95 -9.81 -8.82
N ALA A 153 -19.29 -10.26 -7.76
CA ALA A 153 -19.92 -10.45 -6.45
C ALA A 153 -20.48 -9.13 -5.89
N PHE A 154 -19.76 -8.02 -6.05
CA PHE A 154 -20.23 -6.70 -5.66
C PHE A 154 -21.40 -6.18 -6.51
N ILE A 155 -21.38 -6.43 -7.83
CA ILE A 155 -22.49 -6.05 -8.73
C ILE A 155 -23.77 -6.84 -8.36
N ASP A 156 -23.63 -8.13 -8.08
CA ASP A 156 -24.74 -8.99 -7.65
C ASP A 156 -25.27 -8.57 -6.26
N ASN A 157 -24.42 -8.04 -5.37
CA ASN A 157 -24.80 -7.51 -4.07
C ASN A 157 -23.88 -6.34 -3.63
N GLN A 158 -24.43 -5.12 -3.69
CA GLN A 158 -23.68 -3.88 -3.45
C GLN A 158 -23.56 -3.49 -1.96
N SER A 159 -24.05 -4.34 -1.04
CA SER A 159 -24.11 -4.01 0.40
C SER A 159 -22.75 -3.88 1.07
N ASN A 160 -21.71 -4.50 0.51
CA ASN A 160 -20.37 -4.51 1.12
C ASN A 160 -19.27 -4.22 0.06
N PRO A 161 -18.82 -2.97 -0.08
CA PRO A 161 -17.72 -2.61 -0.96
C PRO A 161 -16.39 -3.29 -0.61
N ALA A 162 -16.15 -3.69 0.65
CA ALA A 162 -14.89 -4.30 1.12
C ALA A 162 -14.54 -5.62 0.40
N ILE A 163 -15.51 -6.21 -0.31
CA ILE A 163 -15.33 -7.39 -1.15
C ILE A 163 -14.44 -7.11 -2.36
N LEU A 164 -14.36 -5.86 -2.84
CA LEU A 164 -13.58 -5.48 -4.00
C LEU A 164 -12.10 -5.61 -3.69
N MET A 165 -11.39 -6.48 -4.42
CA MET A 165 -9.95 -6.71 -4.24
C MET A 165 -9.09 -5.46 -4.54
N HIS A 166 -9.65 -4.41 -5.14
CA HIS A 166 -8.94 -3.14 -5.29
C HIS A 166 -8.70 -2.44 -3.96
N LEU A 167 -9.62 -2.57 -2.98
CA LEU A 167 -9.48 -1.92 -1.69
C LEU A 167 -8.24 -2.40 -0.91
N PRO A 168 -8.02 -3.72 -0.71
CA PRO A 168 -6.82 -4.21 -0.03
C PRO A 168 -5.50 -3.92 -0.77
N MET A 169 -5.54 -3.51 -2.04
CA MET A 169 -4.36 -3.09 -2.81
C MET A 169 -3.97 -1.62 -2.59
N THR A 170 -4.71 -0.87 -1.76
CA THR A 170 -4.49 0.57 -1.54
C THR A 170 -3.89 0.93 -0.19
N LYS A 171 -3.65 -0.06 0.68
CA LYS A 171 -3.29 0.14 2.09
C LYS A 171 -2.10 -0.71 2.49
#